data_AF-A0A329TSQ1-F1
#
_entry.id   AF-A0A329TSQ1-F1
#
_cell.length_a   1.000
_cell.length_b   1.000
_cell.length_c   1.000
_cell.angle_alpha   90.00
_cell.angle_beta   90.00
_cell.angle_gamma   90.00
#
_symmetry.space_group_name_H-M   'P 1'
#
loop_
_entity.id
_entity.type
_entity.pdbx_description
1 polymer ?
#
loop_
_entity_poly.entity_id
_entity_poly.type
_entity_poly.pdbx_seq_one_letter_code
_entity_poly.pdbx_strand_id
1 'polypeptide(L)'
;MAYNEFAYFYDEFNGAADYDALYEHIQNELNAHGIRDGILADLGCGTGELTLMLTQAGYDMIGIDQSEEMLCVVRDKAEQLGLSGKLLLLRQDLLKLDLYGTIRGAVSTFDTFNHIPDLDTAIANAGFFMEKGGVFLFDMNTPYKHKNVLGENTFTFEEEDACCVWKNHYNAADRRVEISVDIDYRETGEHFHEAFSEYTYDLDTIRTALEKHGFVLESVCDGETFGPLTEKSERYFFCAVKQHTQLEED
;
A
#
# COMPACT_ATOMS: atom_id res chain seq x y z
N MET A 1 9.07 -12.10 -8.02
CA MET A 1 10.15 -12.87 -7.37
C MET A 1 11.30 -11.94 -7.00
N ALA A 2 11.23 -11.32 -5.83
CA ALA A 2 12.36 -10.72 -5.12
C ALA A 2 11.93 -10.22 -3.71
N TYR A 3 10.73 -9.65 -3.62
CA TYR A 3 10.18 -9.06 -2.39
C TYR A 3 9.99 -9.98 -1.17
N ASN A 4 10.02 -11.32 -1.30
CA ASN A 4 9.77 -12.22 -0.17
C ASN A 4 10.93 -12.25 0.86
N GLU A 5 12.18 -12.24 0.39
CA GLU A 5 13.34 -12.27 1.31
C GLU A 5 13.55 -10.90 1.95
N PHE A 6 13.29 -9.84 1.19
CA PHE A 6 13.27 -8.48 1.68
C PHE A 6 12.15 -8.21 2.69
N ALA A 7 10.95 -8.76 2.49
CA ALA A 7 9.79 -8.51 3.35
C ALA A 7 10.07 -8.75 4.84
N TYR A 8 10.85 -9.79 5.16
CA TYR A 8 11.25 -10.09 6.53
C TYR A 8 12.05 -8.94 7.18
N PHE A 9 13.02 -8.39 6.46
CA PHE A 9 13.82 -7.24 6.94
C PHE A 9 13.07 -5.90 6.81
N TYR A 10 12.12 -5.81 5.89
CA TYR A 10 11.27 -4.64 5.69
C TYR A 10 10.32 -4.42 6.88
N ASP A 11 9.76 -5.50 7.42
CA ASP A 11 8.95 -5.46 8.65
C ASP A 11 9.80 -5.01 9.85
N GLU A 12 11.04 -5.50 9.97
CA GLU A 12 11.98 -5.08 11.01
C GLU A 12 12.35 -3.58 10.87
N PHE A 13 12.56 -3.09 9.64
CA PHE A 13 12.87 -1.68 9.38
C PHE A 13 11.71 -0.75 9.71
N ASN A 14 10.48 -1.11 9.34
CA ASN A 14 9.30 -0.28 9.62
C ASN A 14 8.84 -0.40 11.08
N GLY A 15 9.48 -1.25 11.89
CA GLY A 15 8.96 -1.67 13.19
C GLY A 15 7.74 -2.56 13.00
N ALA A 16 7.42 -3.40 13.99
CA ALA A 16 6.23 -4.25 13.91
C ALA A 16 5.00 -3.38 13.65
N ALA A 17 4.53 -3.38 12.40
CA ALA A 17 3.42 -2.54 11.99
C ALA A 17 2.20 -2.87 12.83
N ASP A 18 1.56 -1.86 13.40
CA ASP A 18 0.36 -2.03 14.21
C ASP A 18 -0.85 -2.23 13.28
N TYR A 19 -0.96 -3.45 12.73
CA TYR A 19 -2.06 -3.86 11.87
C TYR A 19 -3.42 -3.72 12.56
N ASP A 20 -3.48 -3.90 13.89
CA ASP A 20 -4.70 -3.72 14.66
C ASP A 20 -5.15 -2.26 14.66
N ALA A 21 -4.24 -1.32 14.95
CA ALA A 21 -4.54 0.11 14.90
C ALA A 21 -4.90 0.58 13.48
N LEU A 22 -4.18 0.10 12.46
CA LEU A 22 -4.46 0.39 11.05
C LEU A 22 -5.85 -0.13 10.65
N TYR A 23 -6.16 -1.38 11.00
CA TYR A 23 -7.46 -1.97 10.73
C TYR A 23 -8.59 -1.21 11.44
N GLU A 24 -8.41 -0.85 12.71
CA GLU A 24 -9.39 -0.06 13.45
C GLU A 24 -9.63 1.30 12.78
N HIS A 25 -8.57 1.98 12.35
CA HIS A 25 -8.68 3.25 11.63
C HIS A 25 -9.45 3.09 10.31
N ILE A 26 -9.07 2.12 9.48
CA ILE A 26 -9.74 1.82 8.21
C ILE A 26 -11.21 1.46 8.41
N GLN A 27 -11.50 0.59 9.38
CA GLN A 27 -12.88 0.18 9.69
C GLN A 27 -13.72 1.38 10.17
N ASN A 28 -13.14 2.31 10.92
CA ASN A 28 -13.82 3.53 11.35
C ASN A 28 -14.14 4.44 10.15
N GLU A 29 -13.19 4.65 9.23
CA GLU A 29 -13.42 5.44 8.01
C GLU A 29 -14.50 4.82 7.12
N LEU A 30 -14.43 3.51 6.86
CA LEU A 30 -15.46 2.78 6.11
C LEU A 30 -16.84 2.93 6.76
N ASN A 31 -16.93 2.77 8.09
CA ASN A 31 -18.18 2.92 8.83
C ASN A 31 -18.74 4.35 8.79
N ALA A 32 -17.88 5.36 8.90
CA ALA A 32 -18.26 6.78 8.81
C ALA A 32 -18.90 7.09 7.45
N HIS A 33 -18.45 6.41 6.41
CA HIS A 33 -18.96 6.54 5.03
C HIS A 33 -20.11 5.56 4.72
N GLY A 34 -20.60 4.81 5.72
CA GLY A 34 -21.72 3.89 5.56
C GLY A 34 -21.37 2.58 4.83
N ILE A 35 -20.09 2.28 4.64
CA ILE A 35 -19.59 1.07 4.00
C ILE A 35 -19.40 -0.01 5.08
N ARG A 36 -20.44 -0.83 5.29
CA ARG A 36 -20.45 -1.92 6.30
C ARG A 36 -20.46 -3.32 5.69
N ASP A 37 -20.60 -3.38 4.37
CA ASP A 37 -20.69 -4.58 3.56
C ASP A 37 -20.30 -4.25 2.11
N GLY A 38 -20.29 -5.27 1.26
CA GLY A 38 -20.02 -5.14 -0.17
C GLY A 38 -18.56 -5.38 -0.52
N ILE A 39 -18.23 -5.05 -1.78
CA ILE A 39 -16.94 -5.40 -2.38
C ILE A 39 -15.92 -4.30 -2.08
N LEU A 40 -14.78 -4.67 -1.49
CA LEU A 40 -13.62 -3.80 -1.32
C LEU A 40 -12.42 -4.36 -2.09
N ALA A 41 -11.59 -3.48 -2.64
CA ALA A 41 -10.32 -3.86 -3.25
C ALA A 41 -9.15 -3.52 -2.31
N ASP A 42 -8.20 -4.43 -2.17
CA ASP A 42 -6.91 -4.18 -1.53
C ASP A 42 -5.83 -4.13 -2.61
N LEU A 43 -5.36 -2.92 -2.91
CA LEU A 43 -4.43 -2.63 -4.00
C LEU A 43 -2.99 -2.72 -3.47
N GLY A 44 -2.25 -3.75 -3.87
CA GLY A 44 -0.95 -4.07 -3.29
C GLY A 44 -1.09 -4.83 -1.97
N CYS A 45 -1.92 -5.89 -1.96
CA CYS A 45 -2.30 -6.57 -0.72
C CYS A 45 -1.15 -7.33 -0.04
N GLY A 46 -0.03 -7.57 -0.73
CA GLY A 46 1.10 -8.32 -0.21
C GLY A 46 0.67 -9.68 0.34
N THR A 47 1.10 -10.01 1.57
CA THR A 47 0.73 -11.26 2.26
C THR A 47 -0.65 -11.21 2.96
N GLY A 48 -1.40 -10.13 2.75
CA GLY A 48 -2.85 -10.07 2.91
C GLY A 48 -3.37 -9.94 4.33
N GLU A 49 -2.56 -9.46 5.29
CA GLU A 49 -3.00 -9.35 6.69
C GLU A 49 -4.25 -8.46 6.83
N LEU A 50 -4.18 -7.23 6.33
CA LEU A 50 -5.34 -6.31 6.28
C LEU A 50 -6.49 -6.89 5.47
N THR A 51 -6.20 -7.50 4.30
CA THR A 51 -7.21 -8.12 3.44
C THR A 51 -8.01 -9.17 4.21
N LEU A 52 -7.34 -10.01 4.98
CA LEU A 52 -7.98 -11.10 5.74
C LEU A 52 -8.78 -10.54 6.93
N MET A 53 -8.27 -9.52 7.64
CA MET A 53 -9.01 -8.84 8.71
C MET A 53 -10.32 -8.23 8.18
N LEU A 54 -10.29 -7.56 7.03
CA LEU A 54 -11.50 -7.03 6.38
C LEU A 54 -12.43 -8.14 5.88
N THR A 55 -11.88 -9.24 5.36
CA THR A 55 -12.69 -10.41 4.98
C THR A 55 -13.42 -11.00 6.20
N GLN A 56 -12.74 -11.11 7.36
CA GLN A 56 -13.34 -11.56 8.63
C GLN A 56 -14.39 -10.59 9.16
N ALA A 57 -14.23 -9.28 8.89
CA ALA A 57 -15.21 -8.26 9.22
C ALA A 57 -16.49 -8.33 8.37
N GLY A 58 -16.51 -9.15 7.32
CA GLY A 58 -17.70 -9.46 6.51
C GLY A 58 -17.73 -8.81 5.13
N TYR A 59 -16.65 -8.15 4.70
CA TYR A 59 -16.53 -7.61 3.34
C TYR A 59 -16.22 -8.72 2.33
N ASP A 60 -16.69 -8.55 1.10
CA ASP A 60 -16.24 -9.35 -0.05
C ASP A 60 -14.95 -8.71 -0.58
N MET A 61 -13.81 -9.35 -0.37
CA MET A 61 -12.51 -8.76 -0.70
C MET A 61 -12.01 -9.16 -2.07
N ILE A 62 -11.39 -8.21 -2.77
CA ILE A 62 -10.54 -8.44 -3.94
C ILE A 62 -9.11 -8.05 -3.54
N GLY A 63 -8.23 -9.02 -3.29
CA GLY A 63 -6.81 -8.79 -3.05
C GLY A 63 -6.03 -8.75 -4.38
N ILE A 64 -5.31 -7.67 -4.65
CA ILE A 64 -4.56 -7.46 -5.88
C ILE A 64 -3.08 -7.27 -5.55
N ASP A 65 -2.21 -8.05 -6.18
CA ASP A 65 -0.76 -7.89 -6.07
C ASP A 65 -0.05 -8.36 -7.36
N GLN A 66 1.18 -7.89 -7.60
CA GLN A 66 1.99 -8.38 -8.72
C GLN A 66 2.70 -9.71 -8.39
N SER A 67 2.96 -10.00 -7.11
CA SER A 67 3.62 -11.23 -6.67
C SER A 67 2.62 -12.38 -6.56
N GLU A 68 2.81 -13.38 -7.41
CA GLU A 68 2.08 -14.64 -7.31
C GLU A 68 2.39 -15.37 -6.00
N GLU A 69 3.62 -15.24 -5.51
CA GLU A 69 4.08 -15.88 -4.27
C GLU A 69 3.34 -15.31 -3.06
N MET A 70 3.22 -13.98 -2.97
CA MET A 70 2.47 -13.32 -1.90
C MET A 70 0.99 -13.67 -1.94
N LEU A 71 0.38 -13.67 -3.13
CA LEU A 71 -1.02 -14.09 -3.29
C LEU A 71 -1.23 -15.56 -2.88
N CYS A 72 -0.24 -16.45 -3.09
CA CYS A 72 -0.31 -17.80 -2.57
C CYS A 72 -0.36 -17.83 -1.03
N VAL A 73 0.41 -16.98 -0.36
CA VAL A 73 0.36 -16.85 1.11
C VAL A 73 -1.04 -16.42 1.56
N VAL A 74 -1.63 -15.40 0.91
CA VAL A 74 -3.00 -14.94 1.25
C VAL A 74 -4.01 -16.07 1.08
N ARG A 75 -3.93 -16.82 -0.03
CA ARG A 75 -4.83 -17.95 -0.31
C ARG A 75 -4.74 -19.01 0.78
N ASP A 76 -3.53 -19.39 1.17
CA ASP A 76 -3.31 -20.45 2.16
C ASP A 76 -3.81 -20.02 3.55
N LYS A 77 -3.54 -18.77 3.95
CA LYS A 77 -4.12 -18.18 5.18
C LYS A 77 -5.65 -18.15 5.12
N ALA A 78 -6.23 -17.73 3.99
CA ALA A 78 -7.68 -17.67 3.80
C ALA A 78 -8.36 -19.05 3.89
N GLU A 79 -7.73 -20.10 3.34
CA GLU A 79 -8.23 -21.48 3.44
C GLU A 79 -8.24 -21.97 4.89
N GLN A 80 -7.15 -21.73 5.63
CA GLN A 80 -7.04 -22.09 7.04
C GLN A 80 -8.10 -21.39 7.92
N LEU A 81 -8.44 -20.14 7.58
CA LEU A 81 -9.47 -19.36 8.27
C LEU A 81 -10.90 -19.63 7.75
N GLY A 82 -11.07 -20.41 6.69
CA GLY A 82 -12.38 -20.69 6.09
C GLY A 82 -13.00 -19.50 5.34
N LEU A 83 -12.18 -18.56 4.86
CA LEU A 83 -12.60 -17.29 4.26
C LEU A 83 -12.62 -17.30 2.73
N SER A 84 -12.21 -18.40 2.08
CA SER A 84 -12.03 -18.47 0.62
C SER A 84 -13.28 -18.15 -0.19
N GLY A 85 -14.49 -18.29 0.37
CA GLY A 85 -15.74 -17.94 -0.31
C GLY A 85 -16.02 -16.44 -0.41
N LYS A 86 -15.22 -15.61 0.28
CA LYS A 86 -15.37 -14.16 0.40
C LYS A 86 -14.17 -13.38 -0.14
N LEU A 87 -13.23 -14.08 -0.78
CA LEU A 87 -11.96 -13.52 -1.23
C LEU A 87 -11.69 -13.91 -2.69
N LEU A 88 -11.46 -12.89 -3.53
CA LEU A 88 -10.94 -13.03 -4.88
C LEU A 88 -9.50 -12.51 -4.90
N LEU A 89 -8.56 -13.28 -5.44
CA LEU A 89 -7.16 -12.87 -5.58
C LEU A 89 -6.82 -12.69 -7.05
N LEU A 90 -6.24 -11.54 -7.40
CA LEU A 90 -5.92 -11.16 -8.77
C LEU A 90 -4.44 -10.77 -8.88
N ARG A 91 -3.70 -11.48 -9.74
CA ARG A 91 -2.33 -11.08 -10.07
C ARG A 91 -2.34 -10.00 -11.14
N GLN A 92 -2.28 -8.73 -10.74
CA GLN A 92 -2.35 -7.59 -11.66
C GLN A 92 -1.36 -6.48 -11.30
N ASP A 93 -0.97 -5.73 -12.31
CA ASP A 93 -0.26 -4.46 -12.19
C ASP A 93 -1.30 -3.34 -12.01
N LEU A 94 -1.16 -2.51 -10.97
CA LEU A 94 -2.08 -1.42 -10.67
C LEU A 94 -2.14 -0.37 -11.79
N LEU A 95 -1.11 -0.27 -12.65
CA LEU A 95 -1.13 0.57 -13.85
C LEU A 95 -2.00 -0.01 -14.98
N LYS A 96 -2.43 -1.26 -14.87
CA LYS A 96 -3.27 -1.99 -15.84
C LYS A 96 -4.41 -2.72 -15.14
N LEU A 97 -4.91 -2.13 -14.06
CA LEU A 97 -5.97 -2.71 -13.24
C LEU A 97 -7.23 -2.91 -14.08
N ASP A 98 -7.78 -4.12 -14.03
CA ASP A 98 -9.03 -4.49 -14.71
C ASP A 98 -9.87 -5.36 -13.79
N LEU A 99 -10.97 -4.80 -13.28
CA LEU A 99 -11.90 -5.46 -12.36
C LEU A 99 -13.22 -5.76 -13.04
N TYR A 100 -13.86 -6.84 -12.60
CA TYR A 100 -15.22 -7.15 -13.02
C TYR A 100 -16.22 -6.56 -12.02
N GLY A 101 -16.98 -5.56 -12.46
CA GLY A 101 -17.99 -4.89 -11.64
C GLY A 101 -17.45 -3.69 -10.88
N THR A 102 -18.23 -3.24 -9.90
CA THR A 102 -17.95 -2.04 -9.12
C THR A 102 -17.56 -2.36 -7.68
N ILE A 103 -16.76 -1.50 -7.08
CA ILE A 103 -16.31 -1.60 -5.68
C ILE A 103 -16.86 -0.45 -4.85
N ARG A 104 -17.17 -0.75 -3.58
CA ARG A 104 -17.64 0.23 -2.57
C ARG A 104 -16.48 1.05 -2.00
N GLY A 105 -15.27 0.54 -2.08
CA GLY A 105 -14.07 1.24 -1.64
C GLY A 105 -12.81 0.45 -1.98
N ALA A 106 -11.67 1.11 -1.81
CA ALA A 106 -10.35 0.50 -1.97
C ALA A 106 -9.47 0.88 -0.79
N VAL A 107 -8.61 -0.05 -0.38
CA VAL A 107 -7.51 0.17 0.56
C VAL A 107 -6.19 -0.05 -0.17
N SER A 108 -5.14 0.67 0.22
CA SER A 108 -3.78 0.43 -0.25
C SER A 108 -2.78 0.93 0.78
N THR A 109 -2.20 0.00 1.53
CA THR A 109 -1.36 0.35 2.68
C THR A 109 0.09 -0.09 2.50
N PHE A 110 0.97 0.37 3.38
CA PHE A 110 2.41 0.12 3.34
C PHE A 110 3.06 0.63 2.06
N ASP A 111 2.81 1.92 1.75
CA ASP A 111 3.52 2.69 0.74
C ASP A 111 3.51 2.07 -0.68
N THR A 112 2.54 1.20 -0.98
CA THR A 112 2.36 0.58 -2.31
C THR A 112 2.45 1.61 -3.44
N PHE A 113 1.80 2.77 -3.28
CA PHE A 113 1.77 3.81 -4.31
C PHE A 113 3.11 4.55 -4.46
N ASN A 114 4.01 4.47 -3.47
CA ASN A 114 5.37 4.98 -3.62
C ASN A 114 6.19 4.12 -4.59
N HIS A 115 5.86 2.85 -4.82
CA HIS A 115 6.55 2.02 -5.82
C HIS A 115 6.14 2.31 -7.26
N ILE A 116 5.16 3.20 -7.48
CA ILE A 116 4.59 3.46 -8.81
C ILE A 116 5.07 4.82 -9.35
N PRO A 117 5.84 4.85 -10.45
CA PRO A 117 6.33 6.10 -11.03
C PRO A 117 5.22 6.96 -11.65
N ASP A 118 4.13 6.34 -12.10
CA ASP A 118 2.99 7.01 -12.71
C ASP A 118 1.79 7.03 -11.74
N LEU A 119 1.90 7.91 -10.73
CA LEU A 119 0.87 8.09 -9.71
C LEU A 119 -0.48 8.50 -10.30
N ASP A 120 -0.48 9.31 -11.36
CA ASP A 120 -1.70 9.80 -12.00
C ASP A 120 -2.52 8.64 -12.58
N THR A 121 -1.88 7.75 -13.34
CA THR A 121 -2.52 6.54 -13.87
C THR A 121 -2.95 5.59 -12.76
N ALA A 122 -2.14 5.41 -11.72
CA ALA A 122 -2.49 4.54 -10.59
C ALA A 122 -3.75 5.03 -9.84
N ILE A 123 -3.84 6.33 -9.56
CA ILE A 123 -5.02 6.93 -8.94
C ILE A 123 -6.25 6.85 -9.87
N ALA A 124 -6.06 7.07 -11.17
CA ALA A 124 -7.13 6.92 -12.15
C ALA A 124 -7.74 5.51 -12.09
N ASN A 125 -6.88 4.50 -12.10
CA ASN A 125 -7.27 3.09 -12.05
C ASN A 125 -7.92 2.70 -10.72
N ALA A 126 -7.37 3.16 -9.59
CA ALA A 126 -7.94 2.91 -8.26
C ALA A 126 -9.39 3.41 -8.15
N GLY A 127 -9.71 4.54 -8.81
CA GLY A 127 -11.05 5.11 -8.84
C GLY A 127 -11.95 4.65 -9.98
N PHE A 128 -11.43 3.97 -10.99
CA PHE A 128 -12.20 3.68 -12.22
C PHE A 128 -13.41 2.78 -11.95
N PHE A 129 -13.20 1.72 -11.17
CA PHE A 129 -14.25 0.75 -10.81
C PHE A 129 -15.02 1.14 -9.54
N MET A 130 -14.70 2.29 -8.94
CA MET A 130 -15.31 2.71 -7.69
C MET A 130 -16.65 3.42 -7.92
N GLU A 131 -17.66 3.04 -7.14
CA GLU A 131 -18.97 3.69 -7.17
C GLU A 131 -18.89 5.11 -6.62
N LYS A 132 -19.84 5.96 -7.02
CA LYS A 132 -20.04 7.26 -6.39
C LYS A 132 -20.33 7.08 -4.89
N GLY A 133 -19.62 7.84 -4.06
CA GLY A 133 -19.65 7.73 -2.60
C GLY A 133 -18.71 6.66 -2.05
N GLY A 134 -18.02 5.90 -2.91
CA GLY A 134 -16.98 4.98 -2.47
C GLY A 134 -15.74 5.71 -1.95
N VAL A 135 -14.96 5.02 -1.13
CA VAL A 135 -13.80 5.61 -0.43
C VAL A 135 -12.52 4.91 -0.86
N PHE A 136 -11.50 5.70 -1.15
CA PHE A 136 -10.12 5.23 -1.32
C PHE A 136 -9.30 5.63 -0.08
N LEU A 137 -8.88 4.62 0.68
CA LEU A 137 -8.06 4.74 1.88
C LEU A 137 -6.65 4.26 1.55
N PHE A 138 -5.66 5.14 1.61
CA PHE A 138 -4.31 4.74 1.25
C PHE A 138 -3.27 5.55 1.98
N ASP A 139 -2.07 5.00 2.07
CA ASP A 139 -0.93 5.69 2.63
C ASP A 139 0.20 5.88 1.62
N MET A 140 1.00 6.91 1.86
CA MET A 140 2.24 7.13 1.12
C MET A 140 3.32 7.73 2.03
N ASN A 141 4.57 7.36 1.79
CA ASN A 141 5.74 7.97 2.42
C ASN A 141 5.84 9.47 2.06
N THR A 142 6.07 10.31 3.07
CA THR A 142 6.16 11.76 2.88
C THR A 142 7.50 12.17 2.23
N PRO A 143 7.57 13.38 1.64
CA PRO A 143 8.84 13.95 1.20
C PRO A 143 9.86 14.09 2.35
N TYR A 144 9.39 14.24 3.60
CA TYR A 144 10.27 14.26 4.76
C TYR A 144 10.95 12.91 4.97
N LYS A 145 10.22 11.80 4.92
CA LYS A 145 10.79 10.44 5.03
C LYS A 145 11.79 10.18 3.92
N HIS A 146 11.43 10.43 2.66
CA HIS A 146 12.33 10.20 1.53
C HIS A 146 13.63 11.00 1.62
N LYS A 147 13.56 12.26 2.07
CA LYS A 147 14.73 13.13 2.13
C LYS A 147 15.61 12.88 3.35
N ASN A 148 15.02 12.67 4.52
CA ASN A 148 15.75 12.71 5.79
C ASN A 148 15.92 11.33 6.44
N VAL A 149 14.94 10.43 6.25
CA VAL A 149 14.94 9.09 6.86
C VAL A 149 15.55 8.09 5.89
N LEU A 150 15.09 8.06 4.64
CA LEU A 150 15.70 7.24 3.59
C LEU A 150 16.97 7.91 3.07
N GLY A 151 16.83 9.05 2.38
CA GLY A 151 17.95 9.93 2.00
C GLY A 151 19.13 9.21 1.35
N GLU A 152 20.33 9.50 1.87
CA GLU A 152 21.58 8.79 1.54
C GLU A 152 21.97 7.81 2.68
N ASN A 153 21.01 7.38 3.49
CA ASN A 153 21.28 6.55 4.65
C ASN A 153 21.52 5.09 4.25
N THR A 154 22.30 4.39 5.07
CA THR A 154 22.49 2.94 4.98
C THR A 154 22.04 2.32 6.30
N PHE A 155 21.23 1.28 6.21
CA PHE A 155 20.77 0.49 7.35
C PHE A 155 21.40 -0.90 7.27
N THR A 156 21.72 -1.46 8.44
CA THR A 156 22.29 -2.80 8.54
C THR A 156 21.55 -3.54 9.64
N PHE A 157 21.02 -4.70 9.28
CA PHE A 157 20.31 -5.59 10.18
C PHE A 157 21.12 -6.87 10.32
N GLU A 158 21.39 -7.27 11.56
CA GLU A 158 22.13 -8.48 11.87
C GLU A 158 21.20 -9.43 12.65
N GLU A 159 20.69 -10.43 11.96
CA GLU A 159 19.89 -11.50 12.55
C GLU A 159 20.76 -12.72 12.87
N GLU A 160 20.19 -13.74 13.52
CA GLU A 160 20.93 -14.96 13.86
C GLU A 160 21.41 -15.71 12.61
N ASP A 161 20.56 -15.82 11.60
CA ASP A 161 20.71 -16.62 10.39
C ASP A 161 21.07 -15.80 9.13
N ALA A 162 20.96 -14.48 9.15
CA ALA A 162 21.24 -13.62 8.01
C ALA A 162 21.74 -12.21 8.38
N CYS A 163 22.38 -11.53 7.43
CA CYS A 163 22.75 -10.12 7.51
C CYS A 163 22.15 -9.37 6.32
N CYS A 164 21.54 -8.22 6.55
CA CYS A 164 20.94 -7.39 5.50
C CYS A 164 21.58 -6.00 5.50
N VAL A 165 21.98 -5.52 4.33
CA VAL A 165 22.49 -4.17 4.10
C VAL A 165 21.58 -3.44 3.12
N TRP A 166 20.86 -2.45 3.63
CA TRP A 166 19.97 -1.58 2.86
C TRP A 166 20.67 -0.25 2.60
N LYS A 167 20.89 0.11 1.34
CA LYS A 167 21.49 1.40 0.92
C LYS A 167 20.50 2.23 0.12
N ASN A 168 20.42 3.52 0.46
CA ASN A 168 19.59 4.49 -0.23
C ASN A 168 20.42 5.48 -1.03
N HIS A 169 19.88 5.90 -2.17
CA HIS A 169 20.34 7.07 -2.91
C HIS A 169 19.14 7.95 -3.27
N TYR A 170 19.13 9.19 -2.78
CA TYR A 170 18.01 10.11 -2.98
C TYR A 170 18.28 11.10 -4.11
N ASN A 171 17.42 11.06 -5.12
CA ASN A 171 17.42 11.99 -6.23
C ASN A 171 16.23 12.95 -6.13
N ALA A 172 16.51 14.19 -5.74
CA ALA A 172 15.50 15.24 -5.63
C ALA A 172 14.88 15.68 -6.97
N ALA A 173 15.61 15.56 -8.09
CA ALA A 173 15.11 15.96 -9.41
C ALA A 173 14.02 15.01 -9.90
N ASP A 174 14.19 13.72 -9.62
CA ASP A 174 13.25 12.67 -9.99
C ASP A 174 12.24 12.35 -8.87
N ARG A 175 12.40 12.98 -7.70
CA ARG A 175 11.65 12.71 -6.44
C ARG A 175 11.68 11.24 -6.05
N ARG A 176 12.83 10.59 -6.27
CA ARG A 176 13.00 9.15 -6.15
C ARG A 176 14.06 8.82 -5.11
N VAL A 177 13.83 7.78 -4.33
CA VAL A 177 14.88 7.07 -3.59
C VAL A 177 15.13 5.75 -4.33
N GLU A 178 16.38 5.52 -4.73
CA GLU A 178 16.84 4.22 -5.19
C GLU A 178 17.28 3.41 -3.98
N ILE A 179 16.74 2.21 -3.86
CA ILE A 179 16.96 1.31 -2.73
C ILE A 179 17.68 0.09 -3.27
N SER A 180 18.80 -0.26 -2.63
CA SER A 180 19.58 -1.46 -2.89
C SER A 180 19.68 -2.27 -1.61
N VAL A 181 19.27 -3.52 -1.68
CA VAL A 181 19.24 -4.45 -0.56
C VAL A 181 20.15 -5.63 -0.89
N ASP A 182 21.14 -5.86 -0.03
CA ASP A 182 22.04 -7.01 -0.08
C ASP A 182 21.74 -7.90 1.14
N ILE A 183 21.39 -9.17 0.96
CA ILE A 183 21.12 -10.13 2.04
C ILE A 183 22.10 -11.30 1.94
N ASP A 184 22.80 -11.59 3.03
CA ASP A 184 23.76 -12.69 3.16
C ASP A 184 23.26 -13.70 4.21
N TYR A 185 22.92 -14.92 3.79
CA TYR A 185 22.49 -16.00 4.67
C TYR A 185 23.69 -16.78 5.22
N ARG A 186 23.77 -16.89 6.55
CA ARG A 186 24.90 -17.53 7.25
C ARG A 186 24.88 -19.05 7.15
N GLU A 187 23.70 -19.65 7.17
CA GLU A 187 23.57 -21.12 7.15
C GLU A 187 23.81 -21.72 5.75
N THR A 188 23.24 -21.09 4.71
CA THR A 188 23.34 -21.58 3.33
C THR A 188 24.55 -21.00 2.58
N GLY A 189 25.05 -19.83 3.01
CA GLY A 189 26.05 -19.07 2.29
C GLY A 189 25.52 -18.40 1.02
N GLU A 190 24.19 -18.35 0.86
CA GLU A 190 23.54 -17.69 -0.27
C GLU A 190 23.58 -16.17 -0.10
N HIS A 191 23.70 -15.47 -1.23
CA HIS A 191 23.67 -14.03 -1.31
C HIS A 191 22.55 -13.61 -2.25
N PHE A 192 21.69 -12.72 -1.76
CA PHE A 192 20.58 -12.16 -2.50
C PHE A 192 20.76 -10.66 -2.65
N HIS A 193 20.38 -10.14 -3.82
CA HIS A 193 20.45 -8.72 -4.13
C HIS A 193 19.16 -8.28 -4.82
N GLU A 194 18.55 -7.23 -4.29
CA GLU A 194 17.38 -6.58 -4.86
C GLU A 194 17.59 -5.07 -4.96
N ALA A 195 17.06 -4.48 -6.02
CA ALA A 195 17.05 -3.04 -6.18
C ALA A 195 15.70 -2.59 -6.72
N PHE A 196 15.14 -1.55 -6.09
CA PHE A 196 13.88 -0.95 -6.48
C PHE A 196 13.91 0.55 -6.22
N SER A 197 12.79 1.21 -6.46
CA SER A 197 12.68 2.64 -6.26
C SER A 197 11.36 3.02 -5.66
N GLU A 198 11.42 4.00 -4.76
CA GLU A 198 10.24 4.67 -4.24
C GLU A 198 10.20 6.11 -4.75
N TYR A 199 9.01 6.59 -5.08
CA TYR A 199 8.70 7.94 -5.54
C TYR A 199 7.91 8.66 -4.46
N THR A 200 8.22 9.93 -4.23
CA THR A 200 7.45 10.77 -3.30
C THR A 200 6.83 11.95 -4.02
N TYR A 201 5.70 12.40 -3.49
CA TYR A 201 4.91 13.49 -4.03
C TYR A 201 4.50 14.39 -2.87
N ASP A 202 4.49 15.70 -3.11
CA ASP A 202 3.91 16.63 -2.16
C ASP A 202 2.38 16.48 -2.09
N LEU A 203 1.80 16.95 -0.98
CA LEU A 203 0.38 16.83 -0.72
C LEU A 203 -0.48 17.49 -1.80
N ASP A 204 -0.02 18.61 -2.37
CA ASP A 204 -0.74 19.33 -3.42
C ASP A 204 -0.79 18.54 -4.74
N THR A 205 0.30 17.86 -5.08
CA THR A 205 0.38 16.97 -6.25
C THR A 205 -0.57 15.78 -6.09
N ILE A 206 -0.57 15.13 -4.92
CA ILE A 206 -1.46 14.00 -4.62
C ILE A 206 -2.92 14.45 -4.66
N ARG A 207 -3.25 15.58 -4.00
CA ARG A 207 -4.59 16.18 -4.03
C ARG A 207 -5.05 16.46 -5.46
N THR A 208 -4.19 17.09 -6.26
CA THR A 208 -4.51 17.44 -7.65
C THR A 208 -4.80 16.19 -8.49
N ALA A 209 -4.03 15.12 -8.31
CA ALA A 209 -4.25 13.86 -9.01
C ALA A 209 -5.57 13.20 -8.58
N LEU A 210 -5.88 13.17 -7.28
CA LEU A 210 -7.17 12.68 -6.76
C LEU A 210 -8.35 13.46 -7.37
N GLU A 211 -8.31 14.79 -7.30
CA GLU A 211 -9.36 15.68 -7.81
C GLU A 211 -9.58 15.51 -9.31
N LYS A 212 -8.51 15.41 -10.09
CA LYS A 212 -8.56 15.14 -11.53
C LYS A 212 -9.31 13.86 -11.86
N HIS A 213 -9.21 12.83 -11.01
CA HIS A 213 -9.84 11.52 -11.23
C HIS A 213 -11.16 11.36 -10.48
N GLY A 214 -11.79 12.48 -10.11
CA GLY A 214 -13.15 12.53 -9.56
C GLY A 214 -13.25 12.18 -8.08
N PHE A 215 -12.15 12.23 -7.34
CA PHE A 215 -12.15 12.16 -5.88
C PHE A 215 -12.20 13.54 -5.25
N VAL A 216 -12.71 13.62 -4.03
CA VAL A 216 -12.44 14.73 -3.12
C VAL A 216 -11.57 14.18 -2.00
N LEU A 217 -10.42 14.82 -1.77
CA LEU A 217 -9.58 14.50 -0.61
C LEU A 217 -10.26 15.05 0.65
N GLU A 218 -10.92 14.18 1.41
CA GLU A 218 -11.70 14.55 2.59
C GLU A 218 -10.77 14.81 3.79
N SER A 219 -9.82 13.91 4.04
CA SER A 219 -8.88 14.05 5.14
C SER A 219 -7.49 13.53 4.79
N VAL A 220 -6.49 14.08 5.48
CA VAL A 220 -5.13 13.56 5.51
C VAL A 220 -4.63 13.64 6.94
N CYS A 221 -4.06 12.55 7.45
CA CYS A 221 -3.50 12.44 8.79
C CYS A 221 -2.12 11.78 8.74
N ASP A 222 -1.45 11.75 9.90
CA ASP A 222 -0.22 11.01 10.09
C ASP A 222 -0.50 9.50 10.05
N GLY A 223 0.22 8.75 9.21
CA GLY A 223 -0.06 7.34 8.96
C GLY A 223 0.40 6.37 10.06
N GLU A 224 1.17 6.84 11.04
CA GLU A 224 1.62 6.02 12.16
C GLU A 224 0.72 6.23 13.39
N THR A 225 0.30 7.47 13.63
CA THR A 225 -0.49 7.85 14.81
C THR A 225 -1.97 8.10 14.53
N PHE A 226 -2.36 8.20 13.27
CA PHE A 226 -3.69 8.65 12.80
C PHE A 226 -4.09 10.03 13.37
N GLY A 227 -3.10 10.81 13.82
CA GLY A 227 -3.26 12.15 14.36
C GLY A 227 -2.97 13.26 13.35
N PRO A 228 -2.91 14.52 13.80
CA PRO A 228 -2.54 15.64 12.93
C PRO A 228 -1.13 15.49 12.36
N LEU A 229 -0.97 15.83 11.08
CA LEU A 229 0.34 15.89 10.45
C LEU A 229 1.28 16.88 11.14
N THR A 230 2.55 16.53 11.16
CA THR A 230 3.65 17.38 11.61
C THR A 230 4.67 17.55 10.49
N GLU A 231 5.59 18.51 10.63
CA GLU A 231 6.70 18.69 9.68
C GLU A 231 7.64 17.46 9.60
N LYS A 232 7.53 16.53 10.55
CA LYS A 232 8.34 15.31 10.64
C LYS A 232 7.53 14.03 10.39
N SER A 233 6.25 14.15 10.03
CA SER A 233 5.43 12.99 9.71
C SER A 233 6.07 12.22 8.57
N GLU A 234 6.23 10.91 8.75
CA GLU A 234 6.96 10.06 7.81
C GLU A 234 6.04 9.36 6.81
N ARG A 235 4.78 9.18 7.19
CA ARG A 235 3.73 8.57 6.39
C ARG A 235 2.49 9.47 6.37
N TYR A 236 1.92 9.71 5.19
CA TYR A 236 0.58 10.25 5.05
C TYR A 236 -0.41 9.10 5.06
N PHE A 237 -1.58 9.28 5.67
CA PHE A 237 -2.74 8.45 5.43
C PHE A 237 -3.87 9.33 4.90
N PHE A 238 -4.50 8.89 3.81
CA PHE A 238 -5.48 9.66 3.04
C PHE A 238 -6.85 8.98 3.08
N CYS A 239 -7.89 9.79 3.22
CA CYS A 239 -9.27 9.41 2.94
C CYS A 239 -9.80 10.25 1.77
N ALA A 240 -10.03 9.60 0.64
CA ALA A 240 -10.53 10.24 -0.58
C ALA A 240 -11.87 9.64 -1.01
N VAL A 241 -12.86 10.49 -1.28
CA VAL A 241 -14.24 10.08 -1.57
C VAL A 241 -14.58 10.32 -3.03
N LYS A 242 -15.07 9.28 -3.72
CA LYS A 242 -15.43 9.32 -5.13
C LYS A 242 -16.71 10.14 -5.36
N GLN A 243 -16.64 11.24 -6.10
CA GLN A 243 -17.78 12.16 -6.33
C GLN A 243 -18.55 11.87 -7.62
N HIS A 244 -17.85 11.47 -8.68
CA HIS A 244 -18.44 11.11 -9.96
C HIS A 244 -17.58 10.03 -10.65
N THR A 245 -18.23 9.19 -11.44
CA THR A 245 -17.54 8.19 -12.25
C THR A 245 -16.95 8.85 -13.49
N GLN A 246 -15.86 8.32 -14.06
CA GLN A 246 -15.23 8.88 -15.26
C GLN A 246 -16.13 8.80 -16.51
N LEU A 247 -17.23 8.05 -16.44
CA LEU A 247 -18.22 7.91 -17.52
C LEU A 247 -19.33 8.98 -17.49
N GLU A 248 -19.30 9.91 -16.52
CA GLU A 248 -20.33 10.97 -16.36
C GLU A 248 -19.98 12.28 -17.10
N GLU A 249 -18.87 12.35 -17.86
CA GLU A 249 -18.44 13.56 -18.58
C GLU A 249 -18.84 13.64 -20.07
N ASP A 250 -19.81 12.83 -20.54
CA ASP A 250 -20.37 12.92 -21.90
C ASP A 250 -21.67 13.77 -22.00
#